data_AF-A0A356KPH1-F1
#
_entry.id   AF-A0A356KPH1-F1
#
_cell.length_a   1.000
_cell.length_b   1.000
_cell.length_c   1.000
_cell.angle_alpha   90.00
_cell.angle_beta   90.00
_cell.angle_gamma   90.00
#
_symmetry.space_group_name_H-M   'P 1'
#
loop_
_entity.id
_entity.type
_entity.pdbx_description
1 polymer ?
#
loop_
_entity_poly.entity_id
_entity_poly.type
_entity_poly.pdbx_seq_one_letter_code
_entity_poly.pdbx_strand_id
1 'polypeptide(L)'
;MDSSLQELERRYRETGLEEDEAAWLRARMQAGGLGADQVRLAALCGHSAAALSLERGESRPADFPSWLSHVRSHGAEAERRAHLAAARESLRVRNREAELHGAEDDIAEHPSLLLELAEELLFEPEDPELQDFLGGLASTQDAWEWTNDVSESAMWALNLISALGNSEDDLDWSNLLLEALYEERARAVVSAELVPWVLGYHDPVLERVRARRAENHTKAEHRQRGSR
;
A
#
# COMPACT_ATOMS: atom_id res chain seq x y z
N MET A 1 16.90 22.22 13.09
CA MET A 1 16.62 22.09 11.64
C MET A 1 17.32 23.25 10.95
N ASP A 2 18.05 22.99 9.87
CA ASP A 2 18.81 24.01 9.13
C ASP A 2 17.86 25.07 8.55
N SER A 3 18.15 26.36 8.76
CA SER A 3 17.36 27.48 8.23
C SER A 3 17.24 27.45 6.71
N SER A 4 18.26 26.93 6.01
CA SER A 4 18.22 26.78 4.55
C SER A 4 17.19 25.74 4.11
N LEU A 5 17.08 24.63 4.84
CA LEU A 5 16.13 23.56 4.55
C LEU A 5 14.68 24.03 4.77
N GLN A 6 14.43 24.81 5.83
CA GLN A 6 13.12 25.40 6.11
C GLN A 6 12.69 26.40 5.03
N GLU A 7 13.62 27.18 4.50
CA GLU A 7 13.35 28.14 3.42
C GLU A 7 13.02 27.44 2.09
N LEU A 8 13.70 26.33 1.78
CA LEU A 8 13.37 25.50 0.62
C LEU A 8 11.99 24.86 0.75
N GLU A 9 11.68 24.30 1.92
CA GLU A 9 10.36 23.71 2.21
C GLU A 9 9.24 24.76 2.12
N ARG A 10 9.46 25.94 2.70
CA ARG A 10 8.52 27.07 2.63
C ARG A 10 8.24 27.45 1.19
N ARG A 11 9.29 27.65 0.39
CA ARG A 11 9.17 28.01 -1.02
C ARG A 11 8.43 26.94 -1.81
N TYR A 12 8.79 25.67 -1.66
CA TYR A 12 8.06 24.57 -2.28
C TYR A 12 6.56 24.61 -1.93
N ARG A 13 6.21 24.78 -0.65
CA ARG A 13 4.81 24.87 -0.23
C ARG A 13 4.08 26.10 -0.78
N GLU A 14 4.78 27.20 -0.99
CA GLU A 14 4.22 28.43 -1.55
C GLU A 14 4.02 28.35 -3.06
N THR A 15 4.93 27.71 -3.80
CA THR A 15 4.91 27.68 -5.27
C THR A 15 4.24 26.43 -5.83
N GLY A 16 4.37 25.29 -5.15
CA GLY A 16 3.96 23.98 -5.65
C GLY A 16 4.73 23.52 -6.89
N LEU A 17 5.85 24.17 -7.24
CA LEU A 17 6.64 23.84 -8.42
C LEU A 17 7.53 22.62 -8.18
N GLU A 18 7.62 21.75 -9.19
CA GLU A 18 8.41 20.51 -9.12
C GLU A 18 9.90 20.80 -8.92
N GLU A 19 10.42 21.90 -9.47
CA GLU A 19 11.82 22.29 -9.32
C GLU A 19 12.16 22.73 -7.90
N ASP A 20 11.23 23.42 -7.23
CA ASP A 20 11.39 23.82 -5.83
C ASP A 20 11.32 22.59 -4.92
N GLU A 21 10.40 21.67 -5.19
CA GLU A 21 10.33 20.38 -4.50
C GLU A 21 11.61 19.57 -4.70
N ALA A 22 12.10 19.45 -5.94
CA ALA A 22 13.35 18.74 -6.25
C ALA A 22 14.56 19.39 -5.54
N ALA A 23 14.60 20.72 -5.45
CA ALA A 23 15.63 21.43 -4.69
C ALA A 23 15.55 21.11 -3.19
N TRP A 24 14.35 21.07 -2.62
CA TRP A 24 14.13 20.66 -1.24
C TRP A 24 14.51 19.19 -0.99
N LEU A 25 14.12 18.26 -1.87
CA LEU A 25 14.49 16.84 -1.78
C LEU A 25 16.01 16.63 -1.84
N ARG A 26 16.72 17.35 -2.73
CA ARG A 26 18.20 17.34 -2.76
C ARG A 26 18.81 17.82 -1.46
N ALA A 27 18.31 18.91 -0.89
CA ALA A 27 18.79 19.41 0.39
C ALA A 27 18.52 18.41 1.54
N ARG A 28 17.37 17.73 1.54
CA ARG A 28 17.08 16.65 2.50
C ARG A 28 18.04 15.48 2.37
N MET A 29 18.36 15.05 1.15
CA MET A 29 19.37 14.01 0.90
C MET A 29 20.75 14.41 1.43
N GLN A 30 21.18 15.64 1.13
CA GLN A 30 22.48 16.18 1.59
C GLN A 30 22.56 16.30 3.12
N ALA A 31 21.45 16.64 3.77
CA ALA A 31 21.35 16.72 5.23
C ALA A 31 21.21 15.33 5.91
N GLY A 32 21.13 14.23 5.14
CA GLY A 32 20.92 12.88 5.66
C GLY A 32 19.51 12.61 6.17
N GLY A 33 18.55 13.51 5.92
CA GLY A 33 17.14 13.36 6.31
C GLY A 33 16.29 12.56 5.32
N LEU A 34 16.89 12.11 4.22
CA LEU A 34 16.29 11.24 3.22
C LEU A 34 17.39 10.41 2.53
N GLY A 35 17.20 9.11 2.39
CA GLY A 35 18.13 8.23 1.69
C GLY A 35 18.02 8.35 0.17
N ALA A 36 19.11 8.10 -0.56
CA ALA A 36 19.09 8.08 -2.02
C ALA A 36 18.13 7.00 -2.57
N ASP A 37 18.09 5.83 -1.91
CA ASP A 37 17.20 4.73 -2.30
C ASP A 37 15.72 5.08 -2.13
N GLN A 38 15.38 5.90 -1.13
CA GLN A 38 14.01 6.41 -0.92
C GLN A 38 13.57 7.32 -2.07
N VAL A 39 14.46 8.22 -2.50
CA VAL A 39 14.21 9.11 -3.64
C VAL A 39 14.11 8.33 -4.96
N ARG A 40 14.94 7.31 -5.15
CA ARG A 40 14.84 6.41 -6.31
C ARG A 40 13.51 5.65 -6.35
N LEU A 41 13.05 5.12 -5.22
CA LEU A 41 11.75 4.46 -5.15
C LEU A 41 10.62 5.44 -5.51
N ALA A 42 10.66 6.68 -5.00
CA ALA A 42 9.67 7.69 -5.39
C ALA A 42 9.71 8.02 -6.89
N ALA A 43 10.90 8.15 -7.47
CA ALA A 43 11.08 8.38 -8.91
C ALA A 43 10.58 7.19 -9.75
N LEU A 44 10.86 5.95 -9.33
CA LEU A 44 10.33 4.71 -9.92
C LEU A 44 8.80 4.68 -9.89
N CYS A 45 8.19 5.21 -8.83
CA CYS A 45 6.75 5.41 -8.70
C CYS A 45 6.22 6.60 -9.54
N GLY A 46 7.04 7.26 -10.34
CA GLY A 46 6.63 8.34 -11.24
C GLY A 46 6.56 9.73 -10.59
N HIS A 47 7.16 9.92 -9.40
CA HIS A 47 7.23 11.24 -8.77
C HIS A 47 8.26 12.13 -9.47
N SER A 48 7.79 13.13 -10.20
CA SER A 48 8.59 14.01 -11.07
C SER A 48 9.69 14.76 -10.30
N ALA A 49 9.36 15.40 -9.18
CA ALA A 49 10.35 16.10 -8.36
C ALA A 49 11.44 15.17 -7.79
N ALA A 50 11.10 13.92 -7.49
CA ALA A 50 12.09 12.92 -7.07
C ALA A 50 13.02 12.56 -8.24
N ALA A 51 12.46 12.34 -9.44
CA ALA A 51 13.26 12.10 -10.65
C ALA A 51 14.19 13.28 -10.97
N LEU A 52 13.72 14.53 -10.86
CA LEU A 52 14.52 15.75 -11.04
C LEU A 52 15.63 15.94 -9.99
N SER A 53 15.45 15.34 -8.81
CA SER A 53 16.44 15.43 -7.73
C SER A 53 17.62 14.47 -7.91
N LEU A 54 17.47 13.45 -8.77
CA LEU A 54 18.51 12.47 -9.09
C LEU A 54 19.38 12.95 -10.27
N GLU A 55 20.71 12.87 -10.15
CA GLU A 55 21.65 13.29 -11.21
C GLU A 55 21.57 12.42 -12.47
N ARG A 56 21.23 11.14 -12.28
CA ARG A 56 20.91 10.20 -13.36
C ARG A 56 19.43 9.91 -13.25
N GLY A 57 18.68 10.26 -14.29
CA GLY A 57 17.26 9.97 -14.34
C GLY A 57 17.01 8.48 -14.13
N GLU A 58 16.14 8.14 -13.18
CA GLU A 58 15.66 6.77 -13.01
C GLU A 58 14.62 6.50 -14.09
N SER A 59 14.82 5.45 -14.89
CA SER A 59 13.85 5.08 -15.91
C SER A 59 12.84 4.12 -15.31
N ARG A 60 11.56 4.48 -15.37
CA ARG A 60 10.47 3.60 -14.98
C ARG A 60 10.39 2.43 -15.97
N PRO A 61 10.46 1.16 -15.52
CA PRO A 61 10.24 0.01 -16.40
C PRO A 61 8.88 0.09 -17.12
N ALA A 62 8.84 -0.38 -18.36
CA ALA A 62 7.67 -0.22 -19.23
C ALA A 62 6.51 -1.16 -18.82
N ASP A 63 6.81 -2.40 -18.45
CA ASP A 63 5.86 -3.42 -18.02
C ASP A 63 5.68 -3.47 -16.49
N PHE A 64 4.50 -3.90 -16.05
CA PHE A 64 4.17 -3.94 -14.62
C PHE A 64 5.03 -4.94 -13.83
N PRO A 65 5.28 -6.18 -14.30
CA PRO A 65 6.10 -7.15 -13.56
C PRO A 65 7.52 -6.65 -13.27
N SER A 66 8.20 -6.10 -14.28
CA SER A 66 9.54 -5.54 -14.10
C SER A 66 9.52 -4.34 -13.15
N TRP A 67 8.52 -3.47 -13.26
CA TRP A 67 8.35 -2.34 -12.34
C TRP A 67 8.15 -2.81 -10.89
N LEU A 68 7.31 -3.81 -10.64
CA LEU A 68 7.07 -4.37 -9.31
C LEU A 68 8.33 -5.05 -8.74
N SER A 69 9.10 -5.75 -9.59
CA SER A 69 10.39 -6.31 -9.20
C SER A 69 11.37 -5.22 -8.72
N HIS A 70 11.36 -4.05 -9.36
CA HIS A 70 12.16 -2.91 -8.90
C HIS A 70 11.66 -2.40 -7.55
N VAL A 71 10.34 -2.28 -7.34
CA VAL A 71 9.77 -1.89 -6.03
C VAL A 71 10.21 -2.86 -4.93
N ARG A 72 10.14 -4.18 -5.17
CA ARG A 72 10.60 -5.23 -4.24
C ARG A 72 12.07 -5.05 -3.87
N SER A 73 12.93 -4.64 -4.80
CA SER A 73 14.36 -4.44 -4.53
C SER A 73 14.65 -3.34 -3.50
N HIS A 74 13.67 -2.46 -3.20
CA HIS A 74 13.76 -1.44 -2.15
C HIS A 74 13.35 -1.95 -0.75
N GLY A 75 13.09 -3.25 -0.60
CA GLY A 75 12.87 -3.91 0.68
C GLY A 75 11.43 -4.39 0.89
N ALA A 76 11.28 -5.33 1.83
CA ALA A 76 10.01 -6.01 2.10
C ALA A 76 8.87 -5.03 2.45
N GLU A 77 9.16 -3.92 3.12
CA GLU A 77 8.12 -2.94 3.46
C GLU A 77 7.52 -2.24 2.23
N ALA A 78 8.36 -1.88 1.24
CA ALA A 78 7.88 -1.29 0.00
C ALA A 78 7.02 -2.29 -0.79
N GLU A 79 7.46 -3.55 -0.82
CA GLU A 79 6.70 -4.65 -1.42
C GLU A 79 5.33 -4.84 -0.74
N ARG A 80 5.27 -4.91 0.58
CA ARG A 80 4.01 -5.08 1.33
C ARG A 80 3.03 -3.96 1.05
N ARG A 81 3.50 -2.72 1.07
CA ARG A 81 2.68 -1.53 0.79
C ARG A 81 2.18 -1.51 -0.66
N ALA A 82 3.01 -1.92 -1.62
CA ALA A 82 2.58 -2.05 -3.01
C ALA A 82 1.45 -3.07 -3.15
N HIS A 83 1.58 -4.25 -2.54
CA HIS A 83 0.53 -5.25 -2.59
C HIS A 83 -0.75 -4.81 -1.85
N LEU A 84 -0.63 -4.15 -0.69
CA LEU A 84 -1.78 -3.58 0.03
C LEU A 84 -2.54 -2.56 -0.83
N ALA A 85 -1.83 -1.64 -1.48
CA ALA A 85 -2.44 -0.63 -2.36
C ALA A 85 -3.15 -1.27 -3.56
N ALA A 86 -2.52 -2.26 -4.20
CA ALA A 86 -3.12 -3.00 -5.30
C ALA A 86 -4.38 -3.77 -4.85
N ALA A 87 -4.30 -4.50 -3.73
CA ALA A 87 -5.40 -5.30 -3.20
C ALA A 87 -6.62 -4.44 -2.83
N ARG A 88 -6.41 -3.27 -2.22
CA ARG A 88 -7.49 -2.30 -1.95
C ARG A 88 -8.20 -1.87 -3.23
N GLU A 89 -7.45 -1.54 -4.28
CA GLU A 89 -8.05 -1.06 -5.51
C GLU A 89 -8.83 -2.17 -6.22
N SER A 90 -8.31 -3.39 -6.22
CA SER A 90 -9.01 -4.57 -6.73
C SER A 90 -10.33 -4.80 -5.96
N LEU A 91 -10.31 -4.70 -4.63
CA LEU A 91 -11.53 -4.83 -3.83
C LEU A 91 -12.54 -3.71 -4.16
N ARG A 92 -12.07 -2.47 -4.32
CA ARG A 92 -12.94 -1.34 -4.67
C ARG A 92 -13.61 -1.53 -6.02
N VAL A 93 -12.87 -2.01 -7.01
CA VAL A 93 -13.41 -2.33 -8.35
C VAL A 93 -14.47 -3.41 -8.24
N ARG A 94 -14.17 -4.50 -7.51
CA ARG A 94 -15.10 -5.62 -7.34
C ARG A 94 -16.37 -5.21 -6.60
N ASN A 95 -16.26 -4.44 -5.52
CA ASN A 95 -17.43 -3.94 -4.79
C ASN A 95 -18.33 -3.10 -5.71
N ARG A 96 -17.73 -2.27 -6.55
CA ARG A 96 -18.47 -1.49 -7.56
C ARG A 96 -19.16 -2.39 -8.58
N GLU A 97 -18.54 -3.47 -9.02
CA GLU A 97 -19.15 -4.43 -9.93
C GLU A 97 -20.30 -5.19 -9.26
N ALA A 98 -20.13 -5.64 -8.02
CA ALA A 98 -21.16 -6.29 -7.22
C ALA A 98 -22.40 -5.39 -7.05
N GLU A 99 -22.19 -4.10 -6.73
CA GLU A 99 -23.24 -3.08 -6.66
C GLU A 99 -23.99 -2.94 -8.01
N LEU A 100 -23.25 -2.90 -9.13
CA LEU A 100 -23.84 -2.80 -10.47
C LEU A 100 -24.66 -4.03 -10.86
N HIS A 101 -24.31 -5.20 -10.34
CA HIS A 101 -24.99 -6.46 -10.59
C HIS A 101 -26.07 -6.81 -9.57
N GLY A 102 -26.28 -5.96 -8.54
CA GLY A 102 -27.29 -6.19 -7.50
C GLY A 102 -27.04 -7.46 -6.69
N ALA A 103 -25.78 -7.88 -6.55
CA ALA A 103 -25.42 -8.98 -5.68
C ALA A 103 -25.59 -8.56 -4.21
N GLU A 104 -26.43 -9.27 -3.45
CA GLU A 104 -26.63 -9.01 -2.02
C GLU A 104 -25.37 -9.43 -1.23
N ASP A 105 -24.58 -8.41 -0.86
CA ASP A 105 -23.62 -8.15 0.23
C ASP A 105 -22.95 -9.24 1.09
N ASP A 106 -23.35 -10.51 1.12
CA ASP A 106 -22.75 -11.48 2.06
C ASP A 106 -21.26 -11.76 1.78
N ILE A 107 -20.78 -11.45 0.57
CA ILE A 107 -19.38 -11.67 0.16
C ILE A 107 -18.50 -10.43 0.41
N ALA A 108 -19.07 -9.23 0.60
CA ALA A 108 -18.32 -7.97 0.64
C ALA A 108 -17.66 -7.65 2.00
N GLU A 109 -18.21 -8.17 3.11
CA GLU A 109 -17.71 -7.89 4.45
C GLU A 109 -16.34 -8.54 4.72
N HIS A 110 -16.10 -9.74 4.17
CA HIS A 110 -14.91 -10.52 4.48
C HIS A 110 -13.60 -9.97 3.88
N PRO A 111 -13.52 -9.59 2.58
CA PRO A 111 -12.26 -9.11 2.01
C PRO A 111 -11.82 -7.76 2.58
N SER A 112 -12.79 -6.91 2.95
CA SER A 112 -12.50 -5.62 3.59
C SER A 112 -11.78 -5.85 4.91
N LEU A 113 -12.34 -6.71 5.77
CA LEU A 113 -11.74 -7.08 7.06
C LEU A 113 -10.32 -7.65 6.90
N LEU A 114 -10.08 -8.50 5.89
CA LEU A 114 -8.74 -9.04 5.63
C LEU A 114 -7.72 -7.95 5.29
N LEU A 115 -8.12 -6.93 4.51
CA LEU A 115 -7.24 -5.78 4.25
C LEU A 115 -6.99 -4.97 5.52
N GLU A 116 -8.02 -4.76 6.34
CA GLU A 116 -7.86 -4.06 7.61
C GLU A 116 -6.81 -4.74 8.50
N LEU A 117 -6.89 -6.06 8.60
CA LEU A 117 -5.94 -6.86 9.39
C LEU A 117 -4.54 -6.85 8.78
N ALA A 118 -4.42 -6.97 7.46
CA ALA A 118 -3.13 -6.89 6.77
C ALA A 118 -2.43 -5.53 6.98
N GLU A 119 -3.20 -4.45 7.11
CA GLU A 119 -2.67 -3.13 7.47
C GLU A 119 -2.20 -3.05 8.92
N GLU A 120 -2.93 -3.63 9.86
CA GLU A 120 -2.55 -3.68 11.28
C GLU A 120 -1.24 -4.47 11.44
N LEU A 121 -1.13 -5.61 10.76
CA LEU A 121 0.07 -6.45 10.72
C LEU A 121 1.30 -5.76 10.13
N LEU A 122 1.12 -4.78 9.24
CA LEU A 122 2.24 -4.00 8.73
C LEU A 122 2.96 -3.25 9.86
N PHE A 123 2.22 -2.84 10.89
CA PHE A 123 2.75 -2.11 12.04
C PHE A 123 3.05 -3.00 13.25
N GLU A 124 2.33 -4.11 13.39
CA GLU A 124 2.44 -5.04 14.51
C GLU A 124 2.73 -6.47 13.97
N PRO A 125 3.85 -6.67 13.24
CA PRO A 125 4.13 -7.95 12.59
C PRO A 125 4.37 -9.10 13.58
N GLU A 126 4.70 -8.77 14.83
CA GLU A 126 4.94 -9.73 15.92
C GLU A 126 3.70 -9.98 16.78
N ASP A 127 2.54 -9.38 16.46
CA ASP A 127 1.31 -9.63 17.20
C ASP A 127 0.89 -11.10 17.03
N PRO A 128 0.96 -11.92 18.09
CA PRO A 128 0.66 -13.34 17.99
C PRO A 128 -0.82 -13.61 17.71
N GLU A 129 -1.74 -12.71 18.12
CA GLU A 129 -3.17 -12.86 17.84
C GLU A 129 -3.45 -12.63 16.36
N LEU A 130 -2.83 -11.61 15.76
CA LEU A 130 -2.94 -11.37 14.32
C LEU A 130 -2.28 -12.50 13.52
N GLN A 131 -1.09 -12.97 13.93
CA GLN A 131 -0.43 -14.11 13.29
C GLN A 131 -1.25 -15.39 13.41
N ASP A 132 -1.82 -15.70 14.56
CA ASP A 132 -2.65 -16.90 14.77
C ASP A 132 -3.95 -16.81 13.96
N PHE A 133 -4.60 -15.65 13.93
CA PHE A 133 -5.79 -15.42 13.10
C PHE A 133 -5.49 -15.65 11.61
N LEU A 134 -4.37 -15.10 11.11
CA LEU A 134 -3.94 -15.32 9.74
C LEU A 134 -3.55 -16.77 9.46
N GLY A 135 -2.83 -17.41 10.38
CA GLY A 135 -2.47 -18.82 10.29
C GLY A 135 -3.71 -19.71 10.22
N GLY A 136 -4.73 -19.39 11.02
CA GLY A 136 -6.05 -19.99 10.99
C GLY A 136 -6.70 -19.88 9.61
N LEU A 137 -6.76 -18.67 9.05
CA LEU A 137 -7.31 -18.41 7.72
C LEU A 137 -6.56 -19.12 6.58
N ALA A 138 -5.24 -19.23 6.67
CA ALA A 138 -4.43 -19.93 5.67
C ALA A 138 -4.58 -21.46 5.78
N SER A 139 -4.91 -21.97 6.98
CA SER A 139 -5.01 -23.41 7.27
C SER A 139 -6.40 -24.01 7.02
N THR A 140 -7.45 -23.19 6.88
CA THR A 140 -8.80 -23.70 6.65
C THR A 140 -8.92 -24.24 5.22
N GLN A 141 -9.14 -25.55 5.10
CA GLN A 141 -9.51 -26.20 3.84
C GLN A 141 -10.81 -25.62 3.25
N ASP A 142 -11.66 -25.01 4.09
CA ASP A 142 -12.83 -24.22 3.69
C ASP A 142 -12.47 -22.92 2.96
N ALA A 143 -11.27 -22.36 3.15
CA ALA A 143 -10.79 -21.22 2.35
C ALA A 143 -10.64 -21.58 0.88
N TRP A 144 -10.40 -22.87 0.55
CA TRP A 144 -10.36 -23.38 -0.83
C TRP A 144 -11.76 -23.67 -1.40
N GLU A 145 -12.73 -24.12 -0.58
CA GLU A 145 -14.09 -24.39 -1.04
C GLU A 145 -14.96 -23.13 -1.15
N TRP A 146 -14.74 -22.11 -0.31
CA TRP A 146 -15.34 -20.76 -0.44
C TRP A 146 -14.88 -20.01 -1.69
N THR A 147 -13.72 -20.35 -2.25
CA THR A 147 -13.10 -19.63 -3.37
C THR A 147 -13.51 -20.09 -4.76
N ASN A 148 -14.41 -21.06 -4.91
CA ASN A 148 -14.81 -21.51 -6.27
C ASN A 148 -15.78 -20.56 -6.99
N ASP A 149 -16.39 -19.60 -6.30
CA ASP A 149 -17.20 -18.51 -6.88
C ASP A 149 -16.76 -17.10 -6.37
N VAL A 150 -15.81 -17.07 -5.41
CA VAL A 150 -15.28 -15.85 -4.74
C VAL A 150 -13.85 -15.51 -5.24
N SER A 151 -13.45 -16.06 -6.38
CA SER A 151 -12.14 -16.67 -6.69
C SER A 151 -10.88 -15.82 -6.93
N GLU A 152 -10.82 -14.52 -6.62
CA GLU A 152 -9.54 -13.80 -6.79
C GLU A 152 -9.19 -12.95 -5.56
N SER A 153 -10.05 -12.03 -5.12
CA SER A 153 -9.69 -11.08 -4.05
C SER A 153 -9.33 -11.72 -2.70
N ALA A 154 -9.91 -12.87 -2.34
CA ALA A 154 -9.58 -13.62 -1.13
C ALA A 154 -8.26 -14.40 -1.27
N MET A 155 -8.00 -14.98 -2.45
CA MET A 155 -6.69 -15.53 -2.80
C MET A 155 -5.61 -14.44 -2.79
N TRP A 156 -5.94 -13.23 -3.24
CA TRP A 156 -5.05 -12.08 -3.18
C TRP A 156 -4.74 -11.63 -1.75
N ALA A 157 -5.72 -11.61 -0.86
CA ALA A 157 -5.50 -11.33 0.56
C ALA A 157 -4.71 -12.46 1.23
N LEU A 158 -5.06 -13.73 0.99
CA LEU A 158 -4.36 -14.90 1.54
C LEU A 158 -2.94 -15.09 1.00
N ASN A 159 -2.71 -14.70 -0.25
CA ASN A 159 -1.38 -14.67 -0.83
C ASN A 159 -0.57 -13.44 -0.41
N LEU A 160 -1.21 -12.28 -0.23
CA LEU A 160 -0.60 -11.15 0.46
C LEU A 160 -0.16 -11.59 1.86
N ILE A 161 -1.02 -12.29 2.60
CA ILE A 161 -0.75 -12.89 3.92
C ILE A 161 0.37 -13.95 3.85
N SER A 162 0.42 -14.78 2.81
CA SER A 162 1.51 -15.77 2.62
C SER A 162 2.85 -15.10 2.23
N ALA A 163 2.81 -14.05 1.42
CA ALA A 163 3.97 -13.23 1.05
C ALA A 163 4.51 -12.42 2.25
N LEU A 164 3.64 -12.06 3.21
CA LEU A 164 4.05 -11.53 4.52
C LEU A 164 4.80 -12.58 5.37
N GLY A 165 4.74 -13.87 5.01
CA GLY A 165 5.17 -15.02 5.83
C GLY A 165 6.39 -15.84 5.37
N ASN A 166 7.15 -15.44 4.34
CA ASN A 166 8.37 -16.12 3.82
C ASN A 166 8.18 -17.34 2.87
N SER A 167 7.46 -17.23 1.74
CA SER A 167 7.57 -18.25 0.69
C SER A 167 8.29 -17.72 -0.56
N GLU A 168 9.46 -18.31 -0.86
CA GLU A 168 10.27 -18.09 -2.08
C GLU A 168 9.66 -18.68 -3.37
N ASP A 169 8.43 -19.19 -3.34
CA ASP A 169 7.86 -19.87 -4.51
C ASP A 169 7.30 -18.87 -5.55
N ASP A 170 7.92 -18.91 -6.74
CA ASP A 170 7.57 -18.25 -8.00
C ASP A 170 6.14 -18.60 -8.45
N LEU A 171 5.15 -17.90 -7.91
CA LEU A 171 3.84 -17.81 -8.57
C LEU A 171 3.93 -16.80 -9.72
N ASP A 172 3.38 -17.16 -10.88
CA ASP A 172 3.30 -16.31 -12.08
C ASP A 172 2.25 -15.20 -11.88
N TRP A 173 2.58 -14.26 -10.98
CA TRP A 173 1.81 -13.07 -10.60
C TRP A 173 1.38 -12.21 -11.79
N SER A 174 2.07 -12.36 -12.91
CA SER A 174 1.83 -11.66 -14.15
C SER A 174 0.39 -11.88 -14.61
N ASN A 175 -0.06 -13.12 -14.81
CA ASN A 175 -1.29 -13.38 -15.57
C ASN A 175 -2.60 -13.01 -14.86
N LEU A 176 -2.62 -12.85 -13.53
CA LEU A 176 -3.82 -12.52 -12.73
C LEU A 176 -3.98 -11.01 -12.45
N LEU A 177 -2.93 -10.22 -12.69
CA LEU A 177 -2.96 -8.75 -12.65
C LEU A 177 -3.21 -8.10 -14.03
N LEU A 178 -3.03 -8.89 -15.10
CA LEU A 178 -2.79 -8.45 -16.48
C LEU A 178 -4.00 -8.66 -17.41
N GLU A 179 -5.15 -8.08 -17.09
CA GLU A 179 -5.95 -7.49 -18.17
C GLU A 179 -5.57 -6.01 -18.27
N ALA A 180 -4.70 -5.70 -19.25
CA ALA A 180 -3.90 -4.50 -19.51
C ALA A 180 -4.54 -3.10 -19.29
N LEU A 181 -5.82 -2.98 -18.98
CA LEU A 181 -6.44 -1.73 -18.53
C LEU A 181 -6.17 -1.42 -17.05
N TYR A 182 -5.63 -2.39 -16.30
CA TYR A 182 -5.31 -2.24 -14.88
C TYR A 182 -3.87 -1.80 -14.58
N GLU A 183 -2.89 -1.93 -15.49
CA GLU A 183 -1.48 -1.68 -15.15
C GLU A 183 -1.20 -0.23 -14.72
N GLU A 184 -1.61 0.76 -15.51
CA GLU A 184 -1.39 2.17 -15.16
C GLU A 184 -2.19 2.58 -13.92
N ARG A 185 -3.37 1.99 -13.72
CA ARG A 185 -4.17 2.22 -12.53
C ARG A 185 -3.53 1.60 -11.29
N ALA A 186 -3.04 0.37 -11.39
CA ALA A 186 -2.29 -0.32 -10.34
C ALA A 186 -1.03 0.46 -9.96
N ARG A 187 -0.26 0.93 -10.96
CA ARG A 187 0.86 1.83 -10.72
C ARG A 187 0.42 3.08 -9.99
N ALA A 188 -0.63 3.75 -10.44
CA ALA A 188 -1.09 4.99 -9.84
C ALA A 188 -1.49 4.80 -8.36
N VAL A 189 -2.23 3.74 -8.01
CA VAL A 189 -2.64 3.49 -6.62
C VAL A 189 -1.45 3.10 -5.74
N VAL A 190 -0.53 2.29 -6.25
CA VAL A 190 0.70 1.95 -5.51
C VAL A 190 1.58 3.19 -5.32
N SER A 191 1.73 4.02 -6.34
CA SER A 191 2.48 5.27 -6.23
C SER A 191 1.85 6.23 -5.23
N ALA A 192 0.52 6.36 -5.21
CA ALA A 192 -0.19 7.19 -4.24
C ALA A 192 0.03 6.71 -2.80
N GLU A 193 0.28 5.41 -2.60
CA GLU A 193 0.60 4.84 -1.29
C GLU A 193 2.08 5.01 -0.91
N LEU A 194 2.99 4.65 -1.83
CA LEU A 194 4.42 4.58 -1.56
C LEU A 194 5.09 5.94 -1.51
N VAL A 195 4.72 6.87 -2.41
CA VAL A 195 5.43 8.15 -2.56
C VAL A 195 5.35 9.00 -1.28
N PRO A 196 4.16 9.24 -0.67
CA PRO A 196 4.10 10.05 0.55
C PRO A 196 4.86 9.41 1.70
N TRP A 197 4.79 8.07 1.83
CA TRP A 197 5.47 7.32 2.87
C TRP A 197 7.00 7.38 2.70
N VAL A 198 7.50 7.07 1.51
CA VAL A 198 8.94 6.97 1.26
C VAL A 198 9.63 8.34 1.35
N LEU A 199 8.94 9.41 0.94
CA LEU A 199 9.44 10.78 1.08
C LEU A 199 9.19 11.35 2.48
N GLY A 200 8.45 10.64 3.34
CA GLY A 200 8.14 11.08 4.71
C GLY A 200 7.23 12.31 4.77
N TYR A 201 6.31 12.45 3.81
CA TYR A 201 5.28 13.50 3.82
C TYR A 201 4.17 13.14 4.81
N HIS A 202 3.70 11.90 4.74
CA HIS A 202 2.78 11.25 5.67
C HIS A 202 2.77 9.74 5.38
N ASP A 203 2.09 8.95 6.22
CA ASP A 203 1.98 7.50 6.04
C ASP A 203 0.50 7.13 5.84
N PRO A 204 0.06 6.92 4.57
CA PRO A 204 -1.34 6.63 4.27
C PRO A 204 -1.89 5.38 4.98
N VAL A 205 -1.07 4.34 5.16
CA VAL A 205 -1.49 3.11 5.85
C VAL A 205 -1.69 3.39 7.33
N LEU A 206 -0.74 4.08 7.95
CA LEU A 206 -0.79 4.40 9.39
C LEU A 206 -1.97 5.31 9.71
N GLU A 207 -2.28 6.27 8.84
CA GLU A 207 -3.43 7.17 8.99
C GLU A 207 -4.74 6.40 8.98
N ARG A 208 -4.91 5.42 8.08
CA ARG A 208 -6.12 4.59 8.02
C ARG A 208 -6.25 3.67 9.23
N VAL A 209 -5.15 3.04 9.66
CA VAL A 209 -5.12 2.24 10.91
C VAL A 209 -5.52 3.09 12.12
N ARG A 210 -4.96 4.30 12.25
CA ARG A 210 -5.31 5.22 13.35
C ARG A 210 -6.78 5.66 13.31
N ALA A 211 -7.29 6.00 12.13
CA ALA A 211 -8.68 6.39 11.95
C ALA A 211 -9.62 5.26 12.40
N ARG A 212 -9.36 4.03 11.94
CA ARG A 212 -10.15 2.84 12.29
C ARG A 212 -10.09 2.52 13.80
N ARG A 213 -8.91 2.56 14.41
CA ARG A 213 -8.76 2.37 15.87
C ARG A 213 -9.58 3.42 16.65
N ALA A 214 -9.60 4.68 16.21
CA ALA A 214 -10.39 5.74 16.84
C ALA A 214 -11.92 5.52 16.69
N GLU A 215 -12.37 5.06 15.52
CA GLU A 215 -13.77 4.70 15.30
C GLU A 215 -14.21 3.52 16.17
N ASN A 216 -13.39 2.47 16.24
CA ASN A 216 -13.67 1.29 17.05
C ASN A 216 -13.75 1.63 18.55
N HIS A 217 -12.86 2.51 19.02
CA HIS A 217 -12.91 3.03 20.39
C HIS A 217 -14.23 3.76 20.66
N THR A 218 -14.64 4.66 19.77
CA THR A 218 -15.90 5.42 19.88
C THR A 218 -17.12 4.49 19.89
N LYS A 219 -17.16 3.48 19.01
CA LYS A 219 -18.23 2.46 18.98
C LYS A 219 -18.29 1.66 20.29
N ALA A 220 -17.14 1.29 20.85
CA ALA A 220 -17.07 0.56 22.12
C ALA A 220 -17.63 1.39 23.29
N GLU A 221 -17.31 2.69 23.37
CA GLU A 221 -17.86 3.59 24.39
C GLU A 221 -19.38 3.72 24.29
N HIS A 222 -19.92 3.84 23.07
CA HIS A 222 -21.37 3.92 22.85
C HIS A 222 -22.09 2.63 23.31
N ARG A 223 -21.52 1.45 23.03
CA ARG A 223 -22.08 0.15 23.50
C ARG A 223 -22.10 0.05 25.03
N GLN A 224 -21.05 0.56 25.70
CA GLN A 224 -21.00 0.58 27.16
C GLN A 224 -22.02 1.54 27.79
N ARG A 225 -22.30 2.69 27.15
CA ARG A 225 -23.29 3.66 27.65
C ARG A 225 -24.74 3.21 27.43
N GLY A 226 -25.03 2.50 26.34
CA GLY A 226 -26.37 1.99 26.04
C GLY A 226 -26.83 0.81 26.91
N SER A 227 -25.93 0.24 27.73
CA SER A 227 -26.21 -0.93 28.58
C SER A 227 -26.55 -0.57 30.04
N ARG A 228 -26.78 0.70 30.36
CA ARG A 228 -27.14 1.21 31.70
C ARG A 228 -28.58 1.70 31.73
#